data_AF-A0A1A0N132-F1
#
_entry.id   AF-A0A1A0N132-F1
#
_cell.length_a   1.000
_cell.length_b   1.000
_cell.length_c   1.000
_cell.angle_alpha   90.00
_cell.angle_beta   90.00
_cell.angle_gamma   90.00
#
_symmetry.space_group_name_H-M   'P 1'
#
loop_
_entity.id
_entity.type
_entity.pdbx_description
1 polymer ?
#
loop_
_entity_poly.entity_id
_entity_poly.type
_entity_poly.pdbx_seq_one_letter_code
_entity_poly.pdbx_strand_id
1 'polypeptide(L)'
;MSSYTLIDAHGRPYPSAEPGRLGGHRRSKLYGRLDCPSALRAIAAGGYRTHRVFFADEDTAAAAGYRPCAVCLPAEYRQWKDRR
;
A
#
# COMPACT_ATOMS: atom_id res chain seq x y z
N MET A 1 14.41 -6.65 -18.32
CA MET A 1 13.19 -5.89 -18.02
C MET A 1 12.82 -6.18 -16.58
N SER A 2 12.94 -5.20 -15.68
CA SER A 2 12.56 -5.41 -14.28
C SER A 2 11.04 -5.40 -14.19
N SER A 3 10.43 -6.57 -14.03
CA SER A 3 9.01 -6.70 -13.72
C SER A 3 8.80 -6.40 -12.23
N TYR A 4 7.88 -5.50 -11.93
CA TYR A 4 7.45 -5.22 -10.57
C TYR A 4 6.22 -6.07 -10.24
N THR A 5 6.12 -6.54 -9.00
CA THR A 5 4.93 -7.28 -8.55
C THR A 5 4.00 -6.31 -7.83
N LEU A 6 2.85 -6.02 -8.44
CA LEU A 6 1.78 -5.22 -7.85
C LEU A 6 0.66 -6.13 -7.33
N ILE A 7 -0.19 -5.59 -6.48
CA ILE A 7 -1.39 -6.27 -5.99
C ILE A 7 -2.61 -5.69 -6.71
N ASP A 8 -3.45 -6.56 -7.26
CA ASP A 8 -4.72 -6.18 -7.89
C ASP A 8 -5.82 -5.90 -6.87
N ALA A 9 -6.98 -5.45 -7.35
CA ALA A 9 -8.16 -5.16 -6.54
C ALA A 9 -8.72 -6.41 -5.80
N HIS A 10 -8.31 -7.61 -6.20
CA HIS A 10 -8.69 -8.87 -5.57
C HIS A 10 -7.63 -9.36 -4.55
N GLY A 11 -6.58 -8.58 -4.29
CA GLY A 11 -5.50 -8.95 -3.39
C GLY A 11 -4.50 -9.96 -3.97
N ARG A 12 -4.50 -10.18 -5.29
CA ARG A 12 -3.62 -11.12 -5.99
C ARG A 12 -2.40 -10.40 -6.57
N PRO A 13 -1.19 -10.98 -6.45
CA PRO A 13 0.00 -10.43 -7.07
C PRO A 13 -0.04 -10.61 -8.59
N TYR A 14 0.23 -9.54 -9.33
CA TYR A 14 0.36 -9.55 -10.79
C TYR A 14 1.65 -8.82 -11.24
N PRO A 15 2.28 -9.27 -12.34
CA PRO A 15 3.43 -8.59 -12.90
C PRO A 15 3.02 -7.29 -13.59
N SER A 16 3.73 -6.22 -13.31
CA SER A 16 3.56 -4.89 -13.92
C SER A 16 4.89 -4.37 -14.44
N ALA A 17 4.82 -3.58 -15.51
CA ALA A 17 5.96 -2.81 -16.00
C ALA A 17 6.26 -1.61 -15.09
N GLU A 18 5.26 -1.13 -14.35
CA GLU A 18 5.37 0.02 -13.46
C GLU A 18 5.54 -0.40 -12.00
N PRO A 19 6.35 0.34 -11.21
CA PRO A 19 6.59 0.05 -9.79
C PRO A 19 5.38 0.29 -8.88
N GLY A 20 4.28 0.87 -9.39
CA GLY A 20 3.11 1.27 -8.62
C GLY A 20 3.29 2.64 -7.96
N ARG A 21 2.17 3.35 -7.73
CA ARG A 21 2.16 4.70 -7.13
C ARG A 21 2.05 4.67 -5.62
N LEU A 22 1.46 3.60 -5.08
CA LEU A 22 1.23 3.45 -3.64
C LEU A 22 1.97 2.24 -3.10
N GLY A 23 2.44 2.36 -1.86
CA GLY A 23 3.12 1.31 -1.12
C GLY A 23 2.28 0.87 0.05
N GLY A 24 2.26 -0.43 0.32
CA GLY A 24 1.57 -1.00 1.46
C GLY A 24 2.36 -2.10 2.14
N HIS A 25 1.77 -2.61 3.21
CA HIS A 25 2.32 -3.69 4.01
C HIS A 25 1.33 -4.84 4.10
N ARG A 26 1.72 -5.99 3.57
CA ARG A 26 0.85 -7.17 3.45
C ARG A 26 0.33 -7.67 4.80
N ARG A 27 1.17 -7.67 5.85
CA ARG A 27 0.76 -8.15 7.18
C ARG A 27 -0.19 -7.20 7.89
N SER A 28 0.07 -5.90 7.82
CA SER A 28 -0.74 -4.89 8.50
C SER A 28 -1.94 -4.43 7.68
N LYS A 29 -2.09 -4.97 6.45
CA LYS A 29 -3.08 -4.61 5.43
C LYS A 29 -3.31 -3.11 5.35
N LEU A 30 -2.22 -2.34 5.29
CA LEU A 30 -2.29 -0.89 5.12
C LEU A 30 -1.65 -0.47 3.82
N TYR A 31 -2.19 0.56 3.18
CA TYR A 31 -1.58 1.24 2.04
C TYR A 31 -1.34 2.71 2.40
N GLY A 32 -0.41 3.32 1.68
CA GLY A 32 -0.10 4.74 1.79
C GLY A 32 0.80 5.17 0.66
N ARG A 33 1.15 6.46 0.69
CA ARG A 33 2.10 7.00 -0.26
C ARG A 33 3.52 6.50 0.02
N LEU A 34 4.35 6.46 -1.02
CA LEU A 34 5.74 6.01 -0.94
C LEU A 34 6.63 6.93 -0.09
N ASP A 35 6.24 8.21 0.04
CA ASP A 35 6.88 9.25 0.83
C ASP A 35 6.40 9.30 2.30
N CYS A 36 5.53 8.38 2.71
CA CYS A 36 4.95 8.41 4.05
C CYS A 36 6.04 8.28 5.13
N PRO A 37 6.10 9.19 6.14
CA PRO A 37 7.05 9.10 7.24
C PRO A 37 6.98 7.77 8.00
N SER A 38 5.77 7.20 8.12
CA SER A 38 5.58 5.88 8.73
C SER A 38 6.21 4.77 7.90
N ALA A 39 6.13 4.86 6.56
CA ALA A 39 6.76 3.89 5.67
C ALA A 39 8.29 4.02 5.70
N LEU A 40 8.81 5.26 5.67
CA LEU A 40 10.24 5.53 5.79
C LEU A 40 10.81 5.02 7.12
N ARG A 41 10.12 5.29 8.24
CA ARG A 41 10.50 4.75 9.56
C ARG A 41 10.52 3.23 9.57
N ALA A 42 9.52 2.59 8.96
CA ALA A 42 9.47 1.13 8.92
C ALA A 42 10.59 0.54 8.05
N ILE A 43 10.92 1.18 6.93
CA ILE A 43 12.07 0.82 6.09
C ILE A 43 13.38 0.99 6.87
N ALA A 44 13.55 2.11 7.58
CA ALA A 44 14.72 2.38 8.40
C ALA A 44 14.86 1.39 9.57
N ALA A 45 13.74 0.91 10.12
CA ALA A 45 13.72 -0.13 11.15
C ALA A 45 14.10 -1.54 10.65
N GLY A 46 14.44 -1.72 9.37
CA GLY A 46 15.04 -2.93 8.82
C GLY A 46 14.09 -4.13 8.60
N GLY A 47 12.92 -4.15 9.25
CA GLY A 47 11.99 -5.30 9.17
C GLY A 47 11.00 -5.30 7.99
N TYR A 48 11.01 -4.28 7.13
CA TYR A 48 9.84 -3.96 6.29
C TYR A 48 9.95 -4.30 4.80
N ARG A 49 11.10 -4.79 4.32
CA ARG A 49 11.29 -5.05 2.88
C ARG A 49 10.57 -6.30 2.38
N THR A 50 10.45 -7.35 3.19
CA THR A 50 9.94 -8.66 2.75
C THR A 50 8.43 -8.70 2.50
N HIS A 51 7.67 -7.85 3.18
CA HIS A 51 6.20 -7.79 3.07
C HIS A 51 5.69 -6.49 2.43
N ARG A 52 6.59 -5.73 1.80
CA ARG A 52 6.23 -4.51 1.08
C ARG A 52 5.50 -4.91 -0.19
N VAL A 53 4.28 -4.39 -0.35
CA VAL A 53 3.46 -4.56 -1.54
C VAL A 53 3.27 -3.21 -2.20
N PHE A 54 2.97 -3.21 -3.48
CA PHE A 54 2.74 -2.00 -4.26
C PHE A 54 1.40 -2.10 -4.98
N PHE A 55 0.77 -0.95 -5.19
CA PHE A 55 -0.52 -0.83 -5.87
C PHE A 55 -0.40 0.20 -6.99
N ALA A 56 -1.17 -0.02 -8.06
CA ALA A 56 -1.28 0.94 -9.16
C ALA A 56 -1.88 2.26 -8.68
N ASP A 57 -2.96 2.17 -7.89
CA ASP A 57 -3.76 3.29 -7.42
C ASP A 57 -4.42 2.97 -6.07
N GLU A 58 -5.07 3.98 -5.49
CA GLU A 58 -5.75 3.89 -4.20
C GLU A 58 -6.98 3.00 -4.23
N ASP A 59 -7.74 3.04 -5.32
CA ASP A 59 -8.98 2.28 -5.47
C ASP A 59 -8.70 0.78 -5.47
N THR A 60 -7.67 0.36 -6.21
CA THR A 60 -7.11 -0.99 -6.22
C THR A 60 -6.71 -1.43 -4.81
N ALA A 61 -6.03 -0.56 -4.05
CA ALA A 61 -5.60 -0.88 -2.69
C ALA A 61 -6.80 -1.02 -1.73
N ALA A 62 -7.79 -0.13 -1.84
CA ALA A 62 -9.01 -0.16 -1.05
C ALA A 62 -9.85 -1.39 -1.37
N ALA A 63 -10.04 -1.71 -2.65
CA ALA A 63 -10.76 -2.90 -3.13
C ALA A 63 -10.09 -4.20 -2.67
N ALA A 64 -8.75 -4.23 -2.64
CA ALA A 64 -7.97 -5.35 -2.11
C ALA A 64 -8.11 -5.55 -0.58
N GLY A 65 -8.87 -4.69 0.10
CA GLY A 65 -9.10 -4.76 1.54
C GLY A 65 -7.95 -4.20 2.38
N TYR A 66 -7.14 -3.31 1.81
CA TYR A 66 -6.12 -2.58 2.57
C TYR A 66 -6.73 -1.28 3.10
N ARG A 67 -6.34 -0.90 4.32
CA ARG A 67 -6.76 0.37 4.92
C ARG A 67 -5.80 1.50 4.55
N PRO A 68 -6.29 2.72 4.31
CA PRO A 68 -5.46 3.90 4.16
C PRO A 68 -4.64 4.18 5.43
N CYS A 69 -3.48 4.79 5.25
CA CYS A 69 -2.61 5.19 6.34
C CYS A 69 -3.11 6.51 6.96
N ALA A 70 -3.48 6.48 8.24
CA ALA A 70 -3.95 7.66 8.98
C ALA A 70 -2.94 8.84 9.02
N VAL A 71 -1.65 8.59 8.75
CA VAL A 71 -0.60 9.62 8.81
C VAL A 71 -0.50 10.39 7.49
N CYS A 72 -0.41 9.69 6.36
CA CYS A 72 -0.24 10.33 5.05
C CYS A 72 -1.56 10.59 4.32
N LEU A 73 -2.60 9.82 4.62
CA LEU A 73 -3.93 9.85 3.99
C LEU A 73 -5.02 9.94 5.06
N PRO A 74 -5.08 11.05 5.84
CA PRO A 74 -6.01 11.21 6.95
C PRO A 74 -7.47 11.41 6.48
N ALA A 75 -7.70 11.87 5.24
CA ALA A 75 -9.03 12.07 4.70
C ALA A 75 -9.66 10.74 4.28
N GLU A 76 -8.90 9.94 3.56
CA GLU A 76 -9.21 8.60 3.10
C GLU A 76 -9.37 7.66 4.30
N TYR A 77 -8.53 7.82 5.34
CA TYR A 77 -8.69 7.09 6.60
C TYR A 77 -10.00 7.41 7.32
N ARG A 78 -10.43 8.67 7.33
CA ARG A 78 -11.76 9.04 7.86
C ARG A 78 -12.87 8.39 7.04
N GLN A 79 -12.81 8.48 5.71
CA GLN A 79 -13.81 7.84 4.84
C GLN A 79 -13.87 6.32 5.04
N TRP A 80 -12.72 5.66 5.15
CA TRP A 80 -12.65 4.21 5.43
C TRP A 80 -13.25 3.86 6.80
N LYS A 81 -13.04 4.71 7.81
CA LYS A 81 -13.60 4.52 9.15
C LYS A 81 -15.11 4.72 9.18
N ASP A 82 -15.63 5.68 8.43
CA ASP A 82 -17.07 5.95 8.34
C ASP A 82 -17.81 4.88 7.51
N ARG A 83 -17.12 4.20 6.58
CA ARG A 83 -17.66 3.09 5.78
C ARG A 83 -17.65 1.73 6.51
N ARG A 84 -17.13 1.65 7.74
CA ARG A 84 -16.96 0.40 8.50
C ARG A 84 -18.02 0.21 9.59
#